data_AF-Q7R8A1-F1
#
_entry.id   AF-Q7R8A1-F1
#
_cell.length_a   1.000
_cell.length_b   1.000
_cell.length_c   1.000
_cell.angle_alpha   90.00
_cell.angle_beta   90.00
_cell.angle_gamma   90.00
#
_symmetry.space_group_name_H-M   'P 1'
#
loop_
_entity.id
_entity.type
_entity.pdbx_description
1 polymer ?
#
loop_
_entity_poly.entity_id
_entity_poly.type
_entity_poly.pdbx_seq_one_letter_code
_entity_poly.pdbx_strand_id
1 'polypeptide(L)'
;MLGVVYLACREAGHIKSIKELITFDRSYKEKDLGKTINKLKKVLPSRAFVYNENISHLIYSLSNRLQLSTDLIEAIEYVVKKATTLITTSHRLNSLCGGSIHLIVELNTSEEKNVKLPHLSQIASVCGVTTNTLKTTFKELLAASEYILPKQYLKENNTKLIILKHKYLHDDKKKRR
;
A
#
# COMPACT_ATOMS: atom_id res chain seq x y z
N MET A 1 25.43 -3.27 -14.63
CA MET A 1 25.40 -3.49 -13.16
C MET A 1 24.49 -2.50 -12.42
N LEU A 2 24.62 -1.18 -12.62
CA LEU A 2 23.81 -0.14 -11.92
C LEU A 2 22.28 -0.35 -11.96
N GLY A 3 21.74 -0.88 -13.06
CA GLY A 3 20.28 -1.15 -13.15
C GLY A 3 19.80 -2.21 -12.16
N VAL A 4 20.63 -3.21 -11.85
CA VAL A 4 20.33 -4.25 -10.84
C VAL A 4 20.47 -3.65 -9.44
N VAL A 5 21.53 -2.87 -9.19
CA VAL A 5 21.74 -2.15 -7.92
C VAL A 5 20.55 -1.22 -7.61
N TYR A 6 20.07 -0.47 -8.60
CA TYR A 6 18.87 0.35 -8.46
C TYR A 6 17.66 -0.45 -7.97
N LEU A 7 17.42 -1.62 -8.56
CA LEU A 7 16.31 -2.49 -8.19
C LEU A 7 16.50 -3.10 -6.80
N ALA A 8 17.71 -3.57 -6.47
CA ALA A 8 18.04 -4.13 -5.17
C ALA A 8 17.93 -3.10 -4.04
N CYS A 9 18.42 -1.87 -4.24
CA CYS A 9 18.25 -0.79 -3.25
C CYS A 9 16.76 -0.48 -3.01
N ARG A 10 15.95 -0.47 -4.07
CA ARG A 10 14.50 -0.30 -3.97
C ARG A 10 13.82 -1.44 -3.20
N GLU A 11 14.26 -2.68 -3.39
CA GLU A 11 13.77 -3.84 -2.64
C GLU A 11 14.17 -3.80 -1.16
N ALA A 12 15.39 -3.33 -0.87
CA ALA A 12 15.89 -3.12 0.49
C ALA A 12 15.30 -1.85 1.16
N GLY A 13 14.38 -1.13 0.52
CA GLY A 13 13.77 0.09 1.07
C GLY A 13 14.65 1.35 0.98
N HIS A 14 15.85 1.24 0.43
CA HIS A 14 16.76 2.36 0.21
C HIS A 14 16.51 3.02 -1.16
N ILE A 15 15.78 4.12 -1.17
CA ILE A 15 15.47 4.83 -2.43
C ILE A 15 16.69 5.63 -2.89
N LYS A 16 17.38 5.14 -3.92
CA LYS A 16 18.37 5.91 -4.69
C LYS A 16 17.80 6.35 -6.03
N SER A 17 18.03 7.60 -6.39
CA SER A 17 17.68 8.14 -7.70
C SER A 17 18.65 7.63 -8.77
N ILE A 18 18.22 7.68 -10.04
CA ILE A 18 19.10 7.33 -11.17
C ILE A 18 20.30 8.29 -11.22
N LYS A 19 20.07 9.57 -10.93
CA LYS A 19 21.10 10.61 -10.85
C LYS A 19 22.16 10.32 -9.78
N GLU A 20 21.73 9.87 -8.60
CA GLU A 20 22.67 9.44 -7.56
C GLU A 20 23.47 8.20 -7.97
N LEU A 21 22.89 7.28 -8.75
CA LEU A 21 23.61 6.06 -9.14
C LEU A 21 24.68 6.30 -10.20
N ILE A 22 24.44 7.21 -11.15
CA ILE A 22 25.43 7.54 -12.19
C ILE A 22 26.62 8.35 -11.66
N THR A 23 26.57 8.88 -10.42
CA THR A 23 27.75 9.50 -9.82
C THR A 23 28.83 8.47 -9.48
N PHE A 24 28.42 7.23 -9.18
CA PHE A 24 29.32 6.11 -8.88
C PHE A 24 29.94 5.51 -10.14
N ASP A 25 29.31 5.66 -11.30
CA ASP A 25 29.87 5.28 -12.59
C ASP A 25 29.39 6.23 -13.70
N ARG A 26 30.27 7.17 -14.06
CA ARG A 26 30.00 8.23 -15.03
C ARG A 26 30.03 7.74 -16.48
N SER A 27 30.41 6.49 -16.74
CA SER A 27 30.37 5.92 -18.10
C SER A 27 28.93 5.74 -18.60
N TYR A 28 27.95 5.69 -17.69
CA TYR A 28 26.54 5.55 -18.03
C TYR A 28 25.80 6.88 -18.11
N LYS A 29 25.00 7.05 -19.18
CA LYS A 29 24.04 8.15 -19.29
C LYS A 29 22.76 7.82 -18.53
N GLU A 30 22.16 8.82 -17.89
CA GLU A 30 20.90 8.71 -17.13
C GLU A 30 19.79 8.04 -17.96
N LYS A 31 19.65 8.44 -19.23
CA LYS A 31 18.64 7.91 -20.16
C LYS A 31 18.81 6.42 -20.42
N ASP A 32 20.04 5.94 -20.59
CA ASP A 32 20.32 4.56 -20.93
C ASP A 32 20.17 3.64 -19.72
N LEU A 33 20.52 4.14 -18.52
CA LEU A 33 20.24 3.47 -17.26
C LEU A 33 18.72 3.33 -17.03
N GLY A 34 17.95 4.41 -17.27
CA GLY A 34 16.49 4.39 -17.18
C GLY A 34 15.83 3.37 -18.12
N LYS A 35 16.28 3.31 -19.39
CA LYS A 35 15.82 2.29 -20.35
C LYS A 35 16.12 0.88 -19.87
N THR A 36 17.33 0.64 -19.36
CA THR A 36 17.76 -0.67 -18.87
C THR A 36 16.92 -1.12 -17.69
N ILE A 37 16.69 -0.25 -16.71
CA ILE A 37 15.80 -0.52 -15.56
C ILE A 37 14.40 -0.93 -16.03
N ASN A 38 13.85 -0.21 -17.01
CA ASN A 38 12.51 -0.52 -17.53
C ASN A 38 12.48 -1.84 -18.31
N LYS A 39 13.55 -2.19 -19.03
CA LYS A 39 13.68 -3.50 -19.69
C LYS A 39 13.75 -4.62 -18.65
N LEU A 40 14.56 -4.46 -17.60
CA LEU A 40 14.67 -5.40 -16.49
C LEU A 40 13.32 -5.62 -15.79
N LYS A 41 12.58 -4.54 -15.49
CA LYS A 41 11.23 -4.63 -14.89
C LYS A 41 10.21 -5.41 -15.74
N LYS A 42 10.42 -5.51 -17.06
CA LYS A 42 9.55 -6.29 -17.95
C LYS A 42 9.93 -7.76 -18.03
N VAL A 43 11.23 -8.07 -17.89
CA VAL A 43 11.78 -9.43 -18.01
C VAL A 43 11.71 -10.16 -16.67
N LEU A 44 11.95 -9.45 -15.58
CA LEU A 44 11.81 -10.00 -14.24
C LEU A 44 10.33 -10.28 -13.95
N PRO A 45 10.00 -11.41 -13.30
CA PRO A 45 8.63 -11.72 -12.93
C PRO A 45 8.01 -10.56 -12.16
N SER A 46 6.72 -10.32 -12.43
CA SER A 46 5.96 -9.28 -11.73
C SER A 46 6.15 -9.45 -10.23
N ARG A 47 6.45 -8.33 -9.55
CA ARG A 47 6.87 -8.25 -8.16
C ARG A 47 6.03 -9.18 -7.28
N ALA A 48 6.56 -10.35 -6.94
CA ALA A 48 6.06 -11.10 -5.81
C ALA A 48 6.49 -10.29 -4.59
N PHE A 49 5.51 -9.71 -3.91
CA PHE A 49 5.74 -8.88 -2.75
C PHE A 49 6.24 -9.77 -1.60
N VAL A 50 7.56 -9.82 -1.39
CA VAL A 50 8.14 -10.53 -0.23
C VAL A 50 8.02 -9.60 0.96
N TYR A 51 7.12 -9.95 1.89
CA TYR A 51 7.02 -9.25 3.17
C TYR A 51 8.35 -9.40 3.93
N ASN A 52 9.00 -8.29 4.29
CA ASN A 52 10.25 -8.28 5.04
C ASN A 52 10.16 -7.31 6.25
N GLU A 53 11.16 -7.35 7.14
CA GLU A 53 11.19 -6.54 8.38
C GLU A 53 11.02 -5.03 8.11
N ASN A 54 11.50 -4.55 6.96
CA ASN A 54 11.33 -3.14 6.56
C ASN A 54 9.85 -2.75 6.39
N ILE A 55 8.96 -3.69 6.08
CA ILE A 55 7.52 -3.42 5.97
C ILE A 55 6.90 -3.20 7.35
N SER A 56 7.21 -4.05 8.33
CA SER A 56 6.73 -3.89 9.70
C SER A 56 7.20 -2.55 10.30
N HIS A 57 8.47 -2.18 10.08
CA HIS A 57 8.98 -0.86 10.48
C HIS A 57 8.26 0.30 9.80
N LEU A 58 7.98 0.18 8.49
CA LEU A 58 7.23 1.19 7.75
C LEU A 58 5.80 1.35 8.28
N ILE A 59 5.09 0.24 8.51
CA ILE A 59 3.73 0.25 9.06
C ILE A 59 3.73 0.93 10.43
N TYR A 60 4.65 0.54 11.31
CA TYR A 60 4.77 1.13 12.65
C TYR A 60 5.04 2.64 12.58
N SER A 61 6.00 3.06 11.73
CA SER A 61 6.32 4.48 11.53
C SER A 61 5.14 5.30 11.01
N LEU A 62 4.42 4.79 10.00
CA LEU A 62 3.26 5.48 9.42
C LEU A 62 2.09 5.56 10.42
N SER A 63 1.81 4.46 11.12
CA SER A 63 0.72 4.38 12.08
C SER A 63 0.96 5.24 13.32
N ASN A 64 2.19 5.32 13.82
CA ASN A 64 2.55 6.22 14.92
C ASN A 64 2.40 7.69 14.54
N ARG A 65 2.78 8.07 13.32
CA ARG A 65 2.55 9.43 12.79
C ARG A 65 1.06 9.77 12.67
N LEU A 66 0.21 8.75 12.53
CA LEU A 66 -1.25 8.87 12.52
C LEU A 66 -1.88 8.67 13.90
N GLN A 67 -1.08 8.44 14.94
CA GLN A 67 -1.51 8.24 16.33
C GLN A 67 -2.54 7.11 16.48
N LEU A 68 -2.35 6.00 15.75
CA LEU A 68 -3.22 4.83 15.83
C LEU A 68 -2.88 3.98 17.06
N SER A 69 -3.87 3.32 17.65
CA SER A 69 -3.67 2.38 18.76
C SER A 69 -2.95 1.11 18.30
N THR A 70 -2.31 0.41 19.24
CA THR A 70 -1.60 -0.85 19.00
C THR A 70 -2.49 -1.90 18.33
N ASP A 71 -3.75 -2.03 18.76
CA ASP A 71 -4.69 -3.00 18.20
C ASP A 71 -4.98 -2.74 16.72
N LEU A 72 -5.03 -1.47 16.31
CA LEU A 72 -5.20 -1.09 14.91
C LEU A 72 -3.92 -1.40 14.12
N ILE A 73 -2.74 -1.14 14.70
CA ILE A 73 -1.45 -1.42 14.08
C ILE A 73 -1.31 -2.91 13.77
N GLU A 74 -1.65 -3.79 14.73
CA GLU A 74 -1.61 -5.24 14.54
C GLU A 74 -2.57 -5.70 13.43
N ALA A 75 -3.79 -5.15 13.41
CA ALA A 75 -4.75 -5.44 12.35
C ALA A 75 -4.26 -4.99 10.97
N ILE A 76 -3.64 -3.80 10.90
CA ILE A 76 -3.03 -3.28 9.66
C ILE A 76 -1.89 -4.19 9.21
N GLU A 77 -1.02 -4.61 10.13
CA GLU A 77 0.10 -5.50 9.81
C GLU A 77 -0.38 -6.83 9.23
N TYR A 78 -1.41 -7.42 9.84
CA TYR A 78 -2.05 -8.64 9.33
C TYR A 78 -2.57 -8.44 7.90
N VAL A 79 -3.30 -7.35 7.66
CA VAL A 79 -3.86 -7.03 6.33
C VAL A 79 -2.76 -6.84 5.30
N VAL A 80 -1.72 -6.06 5.61
CA VAL A 80 -0.62 -5.83 4.66
C VAL A 80 0.06 -7.15 4.34
N LYS A 81 0.35 -7.99 5.34
CA LYS A 81 0.97 -9.30 5.14
C LYS A 81 0.14 -10.22 4.23
N LYS A 82 -1.18 -10.28 4.42
CA LYS A 82 -2.07 -11.07 3.53
C LYS A 82 -2.21 -10.45 2.15
N ALA A 83 -2.36 -9.13 2.07
CA ALA A 83 -2.48 -8.41 0.81
C ALA A 83 -1.23 -8.54 -0.05
N THR A 84 -0.03 -8.51 0.55
CA THR A 84 1.24 -8.73 -0.17
C THR A 84 1.32 -10.08 -0.87
N THR A 85 0.65 -11.11 -0.32
CA THR A 85 0.66 -12.45 -0.89
C THR A 85 -0.48 -12.71 -1.88
N LEU A 86 -1.62 -12.03 -1.72
CA LEU A 86 -2.86 -12.34 -2.45
C LEU A 86 -3.18 -11.32 -3.56
N ILE A 87 -2.73 -10.07 -3.43
CA ILE A 87 -2.97 -9.03 -4.42
C ILE A 87 -1.80 -8.99 -5.40
N THR A 88 -2.08 -9.31 -6.66
CA THR A 88 -1.08 -9.40 -7.73
C THR A 88 -0.73 -8.06 -8.37
N THR A 89 -1.48 -7.00 -8.03
CA THR A 89 -1.25 -5.65 -8.50
C THR A 89 0.03 -5.08 -7.90
N SER A 90 0.90 -4.54 -8.75
CA SER A 90 2.21 -4.00 -8.35
C SER A 90 2.14 -2.62 -7.68
N HIS A 91 1.40 -2.50 -6.58
CA HIS A 91 1.36 -1.27 -5.77
C HIS A 91 2.76 -0.90 -5.25
N ARG A 92 2.98 0.38 -4.98
CA ARG A 92 4.14 0.78 -4.16
C ARG A 92 3.84 0.45 -2.70
N LEU A 93 4.87 0.16 -1.90
CA LEU A 93 4.71 -0.16 -0.46
C LEU A 93 3.87 0.87 0.28
N ASN A 94 4.18 2.16 0.12
CA ASN A 94 3.42 3.23 0.78
C ASN A 94 1.96 3.26 0.36
N SER A 95 1.65 2.89 -0.89
CA SER A 95 0.27 2.81 -1.37
C SER A 95 -0.47 1.64 -0.74
N LEU A 96 0.19 0.47 -0.65
CA LEU A 96 -0.38 -0.73 -0.02
C LEU A 96 -0.59 -0.52 1.48
N CYS A 97 0.40 0.01 2.19
CA CYS A 97 0.29 0.35 3.62
C CYS A 97 -0.79 1.41 3.83
N GLY A 98 -0.79 2.50 3.05
CA GLY A 98 -1.79 3.56 3.17
C GLY A 98 -3.22 3.08 2.87
N GLY A 99 -3.39 2.23 1.86
CA GLY A 99 -4.69 1.61 1.56
C GLY A 99 -5.16 0.67 2.68
N SER A 100 -4.24 -0.09 3.28
CA SER A 100 -4.55 -1.01 4.39
C SER A 100 -4.89 -0.25 5.68
N ILE A 101 -4.15 0.82 5.98
CA ILE A 101 -4.46 1.76 7.06
C ILE A 101 -5.86 2.33 6.87
N HIS A 102 -6.17 2.83 5.68
CA HIS A 102 -7.48 3.41 5.39
C HIS A 102 -8.61 2.38 5.49
N LEU A 103 -8.37 1.13 5.05
CA LEU A 103 -9.35 0.05 5.22
C LEU A 103 -9.66 -0.21 6.70
N ILE A 104 -8.64 -0.39 7.53
CA ILE A 104 -8.81 -0.67 8.96
C ILE A 104 -9.43 0.54 9.67
N VAL A 105 -8.97 1.75 9.38
CA VAL A 105 -9.55 2.99 9.91
C VAL A 105 -11.03 3.05 9.57
N GLU A 106 -11.42 2.86 8.31
CA GLU A 106 -12.83 2.97 7.94
C GLU A 106 -13.70 1.89 8.54
N LEU A 107 -13.18 0.69 8.79
CA LEU A 107 -13.93 -0.34 9.52
C LEU A 107 -14.15 0.05 10.99
N ASN A 108 -13.25 0.82 11.59
CA ASN A 108 -13.37 1.27 12.97
C ASN A 108 -14.04 2.65 13.15
N THR A 109 -14.21 3.43 12.08
CA THR A 109 -14.93 4.72 12.14
C THR A 109 -16.40 4.51 12.51
N SER A 110 -16.80 4.76 13.74
CA SER A 110 -18.22 4.77 14.12
C SER A 110 -18.64 6.18 14.53
N GLU A 111 -19.75 6.67 13.97
CA GLU A 111 -20.35 7.96 14.36
C GLU A 111 -20.69 7.97 15.86
N GLU A 112 -21.01 6.80 16.43
CA GLU A 112 -21.36 6.65 17.84
C GLU A 112 -20.15 6.72 18.80
N LYS A 113 -18.94 6.39 18.33
CA LYS A 113 -17.77 6.26 19.22
C LYS A 113 -16.99 7.56 19.41
N ASN A 114 -17.31 8.63 18.68
CA ASN A 114 -16.62 9.94 18.76
C ASN A 114 -15.08 9.87 18.67
N VAL A 115 -14.53 8.77 18.14
CA VAL A 115 -13.08 8.58 17.98
C VAL A 115 -12.64 9.31 16.72
N LYS A 116 -11.79 10.33 16.86
CA LYS A 116 -11.15 11.02 15.73
C LYS A 116 -10.10 10.13 15.09
N LEU A 117 -10.53 9.18 14.25
CA LEU A 117 -9.62 8.45 13.37
C LEU A 117 -9.17 9.33 12.20
N PRO A 118 -7.96 9.12 11.65
CA PRO A 118 -7.40 9.99 10.64
C PRO A 118 -8.20 9.95 9.34
N HIS A 119 -8.46 11.13 8.78
CA HIS A 119 -9.17 11.26 7.51
C HIS A 119 -8.29 10.81 6.33
N LEU A 120 -8.92 10.41 5.21
CA LEU A 120 -8.25 9.98 3.97
C LEU A 120 -7.09 10.91 3.54
N SER A 121 -7.29 12.22 3.62
CA SER A 121 -6.28 13.22 3.25
C SER A 121 -5.06 13.21 4.17
N GLN A 122 -5.25 12.96 5.46
CA GLN A 122 -4.17 12.84 6.44
C GLN A 122 -3.37 11.56 6.19
N ILE A 123 -4.06 10.44 5.96
CA ILE A 123 -3.40 9.15 5.62
C ILE A 123 -2.57 9.30 4.35
N ALA A 124 -3.15 9.90 3.30
CA ALA A 124 -2.47 10.14 2.03
C ALA A 124 -1.20 10.99 2.21
N SER A 125 -1.30 12.07 2.99
CA SER A 125 -0.17 12.95 3.32
C SER A 125 0.94 12.20 4.07
N VAL A 126 0.61 11.47 5.14
CA VAL A 126 1.59 10.72 5.94
C VAL A 126 2.29 9.63 5.13
N CYS A 127 1.54 8.93 4.28
CA CYS A 127 2.08 7.88 3.40
C CYS A 127 2.83 8.45 2.17
N GLY A 128 2.76 9.75 1.90
CA GLY A 128 3.37 10.37 0.73
C GLY A 128 2.76 9.88 -0.59
N VAL A 129 1.45 9.67 -0.63
CA VAL A 129 0.70 9.21 -1.81
C VAL A 129 -0.48 10.13 -2.09
N THR A 130 -0.97 10.14 -3.33
CA THR A 130 -2.19 10.91 -3.65
C THR A 130 -3.43 10.22 -3.08
N THR A 131 -4.46 11.01 -2.76
CA THR A 131 -5.75 10.47 -2.32
C THR A 131 -6.39 9.56 -3.37
N ASN A 132 -6.19 9.83 -4.66
CA ASN A 132 -6.65 8.97 -5.75
C ASN A 132 -5.94 7.61 -5.74
N THR A 133 -4.61 7.60 -5.58
CA THR A 133 -3.84 6.35 -5.44
C THR A 133 -4.32 5.54 -4.26
N LEU A 134 -4.60 6.20 -3.13
CA LEU A 134 -5.08 5.55 -1.92
C LEU A 134 -6.47 4.94 -2.14
N LYS A 135 -7.39 5.67 -2.79
CA LYS A 135 -8.74 5.19 -3.15
C LYS A 135 -8.68 3.97 -4.07
N THR A 136 -7.83 3.97 -5.10
CA THR A 136 -7.67 2.83 -5.99
C THR A 136 -7.18 1.60 -5.23
N THR A 137 -6.13 1.78 -4.41
CA THR A 137 -5.57 0.68 -3.60
C THR A 137 -6.59 0.16 -2.59
N PHE A 138 -7.33 1.06 -1.94
CA PHE A 138 -8.42 0.73 -1.02
C PHE A 138 -9.51 -0.10 -1.68
N LYS A 139 -9.95 0.25 -2.90
CA LYS A 139 -10.99 -0.51 -3.62
C LYS A 139 -10.54 -1.95 -3.90
N GLU A 140 -9.28 -2.14 -4.31
CA GLU A 140 -8.73 -3.47 -4.54
C GLU A 140 -8.66 -4.28 -3.23
N LEU A 141 -8.18 -3.67 -2.14
CA LEU A 141 -8.15 -4.30 -0.81
C LEU A 141 -9.56 -4.64 -0.32
N LEU A 142 -10.53 -3.75 -0.54
CA LEU A 142 -11.93 -3.95 -0.17
C LEU A 142 -12.57 -5.10 -0.95
N ALA A 143 -12.24 -5.25 -2.24
CA ALA A 143 -12.69 -6.40 -3.03
C ALA A 143 -12.13 -7.72 -2.48
N ALA A 144 -10.89 -7.72 -1.99
CA ALA A 144 -10.22 -8.87 -1.38
C ALA A 144 -10.45 -9.01 0.14
N SER A 145 -11.28 -8.15 0.76
CA SER A 145 -11.41 -8.00 2.22
C SER A 145 -11.72 -9.29 2.96
N GLU A 146 -12.49 -10.20 2.35
CA GLU A 146 -12.85 -11.52 2.92
C GLU A 146 -11.63 -12.43 3.16
N TYR A 147 -10.53 -12.21 2.43
CA TYR A 147 -9.34 -13.04 2.48
C TYR A 147 -8.16 -12.38 3.22
N ILE A 148 -8.18 -11.05 3.33
CA ILE A 148 -7.07 -10.28 3.92
C ILE A 148 -7.36 -9.77 5.33
N LEU A 149 -8.62 -9.71 5.76
CA LEU A 149 -8.97 -9.23 7.10
C LEU A 149 -8.86 -10.33 8.17
N PRO A 150 -8.53 -9.97 9.42
CA PRO A 150 -8.63 -10.90 10.55
C PRO A 150 -10.07 -11.41 10.75
N LYS A 151 -10.23 -12.65 11.24
CA LYS A 151 -11.55 -13.27 11.44
C LYS A 151 -12.48 -12.47 12.36
N GLN A 152 -11.93 -11.78 13.37
CA GLN A 152 -12.71 -10.92 14.27
C GLN A 152 -13.37 -9.76 13.51
N TYR A 153 -12.64 -9.12 12.59
CA TYR A 153 -13.15 -8.04 11.76
C TYR A 153 -14.27 -8.51 10.83
N LEU A 154 -14.16 -9.72 10.29
CA LEU A 154 -15.21 -10.29 9.44
C LEU A 154 -16.51 -10.55 10.22
N LYS A 155 -16.42 -10.91 11.50
CA LYS A 155 -17.60 -11.15 12.35
C LYS A 155 -18.23 -9.84 12.82
N GLU A 156 -17.43 -8.94 13.36
CA GLU A 156 -17.90 -7.70 14.00
C GLU A 156 -18.34 -6.64 12.97
N ASN A 157 -17.66 -6.57 11.82
CA ASN A 157 -17.89 -5.51 10.83
C ASN A 157 -18.61 -6.00 9.56
N ASN A 158 -19.26 -7.16 9.59
CA ASN A 158 -19.88 -7.75 8.39
C ASN A 158 -20.85 -6.77 7.68
N THR A 159 -21.80 -6.20 8.43
CA THR A 159 -22.78 -5.24 7.89
C THR A 159 -22.09 -4.02 7.29
N LYS A 160 -21.06 -3.51 7.96
CA LYS A 160 -20.31 -2.34 7.50
C LYS A 160 -19.47 -2.64 6.26
N LEU A 161 -18.87 -3.82 6.18
CA LEU A 161 -18.16 -4.30 5.00
C LEU A 161 -19.09 -4.36 3.79
N ILE A 162 -20.32 -4.86 3.96
CA ILE A 162 -21.33 -4.89 2.89
C ILE A 162 -21.66 -3.47 2.42
N ILE A 163 -21.90 -2.54 3.36
CA ILE A 163 -22.18 -1.13 3.05
C ILE A 163 -21.01 -0.49 2.29
N LEU A 164 -19.78 -0.69 2.74
CA LEU A 164 -18.58 -0.18 2.08
C LEU A 164 -18.40 -0.78 0.68
N LYS A 165 -18.56 -2.10 0.53
CA LYS A 165 -18.49 -2.76 -0.78
C LYS A 165 -19.52 -2.19 -1.74
N HIS A 166 -20.75 -1.97 -1.29
CA HIS A 166 -21.78 -1.36 -2.12
C HIS A 166 -21.41 0.08 -2.51
N LYS A 167 -21.01 0.91 -1.53
CA LYS A 167 -20.63 2.32 -1.73
C LYS A 167 -19.45 2.50 -2.70
N TYR A 168 -18.43 1.64 -2.63
CA TYR A 168 -17.18 1.86 -3.35
C TYR A 168 -16.98 0.96 -4.57
N LEU A 169 -17.65 -0.19 -4.68
CA LEU A 169 -17.49 -1.13 -5.78
C LEU A 169 -18.69 -1.19 -6.74
N HIS A 170 -19.92 -0.94 -6.27
CA HIS A 170 -21.10 -0.99 -7.14
C HIS A 170 -21.34 0.30 -7.94
N ASP A 171 -21.02 1.48 -7.39
CA ASP A 171 -21.21 2.76 -8.09
C ASP A 171 -20.35 2.92 -9.36
N ASP A 172 -19.20 2.25 -9.44
CA ASP A 172 -18.35 2.29 -10.64
C ASP A 172 -18.94 1.50 -11.82
N LYS A 173 -19.81 0.50 -11.57
CA LYS A 173 -20.46 -0.26 -12.67
C LYS A 173 -21.50 0.58 -13.42
N LYS A 174 -22.13 1.56 -12.77
CA LYS A 174 -23.09 2.47 -13.42
C LYS A 174 -22.44 3.53 -14.30
N LYS A 175 -21.19 3.93 -14.03
CA LYS A 175 -20.47 4.96 -14.80
C LYS A 175 -19.78 4.45 -16.08
N ARG A 176 -19.82 3.14 -16.34
CA ARG A 176 -19.20 2.51 -17.53
C ARG A 176 -20.23 2.02 -18.57
N ARG A 177 -21.48 2.47 -18.49
CA ARG A 177 -22.52 2.23 -19.49
C ARG A 177 -22.89 3.52 -20.19
#